data_AF-A0A932PKP2-F1
#
_entry.id   AF-A0A932PKP2-F1
#
_cell.length_a   1.000
_cell.length_b   1.000
_cell.length_c   1.000
_cell.angle_alpha   90.00
_cell.angle_beta   90.00
_cell.angle_gamma   90.00
#
_symmetry.space_group_name_H-M   'P 1'
#
loop_
_entity.id
_entity.type
_entity.pdbx_description
1 polymer ?
#
loop_
_entity_poly.entity_id
_entity_poly.type
_entity_poly.pdbx_seq_one_letter_code
_entity_poly.pdbx_strand_id
1 'polypeptide(L)'
;MNDFYVGYLPKAPTELARFTRRVVIGLALVTVAIALLLLRGQNPFPPSAFEFGKARSFEGVIQAQPYAVLLVARPGQTAAEDRYSEYLLVAPGKHGAGDLVSGWVGKSVRLGGQLIYRDGVTMIEIEPGSITLRESETPPALPTRSVDVVTMTGEIVDSKCYLGVMNPGSGKVHRDCASRCLSGGIPPIFIAIATHKQFLLVGTDGKALNRDALREFVAEPLIIQGEVFERGDQHLLTVDPQLLKHQPDGLTASRHPIQPRR
;
A
#
# COMPACT_ATOMS: atom_id res chain seq x y z
N MET A 1 -37.04 32.03 -49.07
CA MET A 1 -36.63 30.68 -49.52
C MET A 1 -35.83 30.07 -48.40
N ASN A 2 -36.24 28.90 -47.94
CA ASN A 2 -35.75 28.26 -46.73
C ASN A 2 -34.26 27.90 -46.88
N ASP A 3 -33.45 28.23 -45.87
CA ASP A 3 -32.03 27.84 -45.73
C ASP A 3 -31.92 26.30 -45.56
N PHE A 4 -32.21 25.57 -46.62
CA PHE A 4 -32.16 24.13 -46.67
C PHE A 4 -30.79 23.67 -47.15
N TYR A 5 -30.24 22.65 -46.49
CA TYR A 5 -28.95 22.07 -46.88
C TYR A 5 -29.08 21.31 -48.20
N VAL A 6 -28.19 21.60 -49.16
CA VAL A 6 -28.14 20.92 -50.47
C VAL A 6 -26.78 20.24 -50.64
N GLY A 7 -26.76 18.91 -50.60
CA GLY A 7 -25.53 18.12 -50.44
C GLY A 7 -24.54 18.12 -51.62
N TYR A 8 -24.93 18.57 -52.82
CA TYR A 8 -24.03 18.68 -53.96
C TYR A 8 -23.42 20.08 -54.14
N LEU A 9 -23.86 21.07 -53.36
CA LEU A 9 -23.25 22.40 -53.38
C LEU A 9 -21.98 22.43 -52.52
N PRO A 10 -20.95 23.19 -52.93
CA PRO A 10 -19.67 23.21 -52.23
C PRO A 10 -19.72 23.91 -50.86
N LYS A 11 -20.79 24.65 -50.54
CA LYS A 11 -20.94 25.40 -49.29
C LYS A 11 -22.37 25.32 -48.77
N ALA A 12 -22.50 25.13 -47.46
CA ALA A 12 -23.79 25.23 -46.77
C ALA A 12 -24.27 26.70 -46.71
N PRO A 13 -25.59 26.94 -46.60
CA PRO A 13 -26.15 28.27 -46.35
C PRO A 13 -25.54 28.90 -45.09
N THR A 14 -25.33 30.23 -45.11
CA THR A 14 -24.51 30.91 -44.09
C THR A 14 -25.11 30.85 -42.67
N GLU A 15 -26.44 30.86 -42.55
CA GLU A 15 -27.13 30.73 -41.26
C GLU A 15 -26.95 29.33 -40.66
N LEU A 16 -27.14 28.29 -41.47
CA LEU A 16 -26.92 26.90 -41.05
C LEU A 16 -25.45 26.66 -40.68
N ALA A 17 -24.50 27.16 -41.47
CA ALA A 17 -23.08 27.06 -41.15
C ALA A 17 -22.73 27.76 -39.82
N ARG A 18 -23.29 28.94 -39.56
CA ARG A 18 -23.11 29.67 -38.28
C ARG A 18 -23.73 28.93 -37.10
N PHE A 19 -24.95 28.42 -37.26
CA PHE A 19 -25.61 27.62 -36.24
C PHE A 19 -24.80 26.36 -35.91
N THR A 20 -24.44 25.57 -36.92
CA THR A 20 -23.62 24.37 -36.75
C THR A 20 -22.28 24.69 -36.10
N ARG A 21 -21.60 25.77 -36.51
CA ARG A 21 -20.35 26.20 -35.88
C ARG A 21 -20.53 26.55 -34.40
N ARG A 22 -21.61 27.26 -34.02
CA ARG A 22 -21.92 27.57 -32.61
C ARG A 22 -22.20 26.31 -31.80
N VAL A 23 -22.97 25.38 -32.36
CA VAL A 23 -23.27 24.09 -31.72
C VAL A 23 -21.98 23.27 -31.52
N VAL A 24 -21.14 23.16 -32.55
CA VAL A 24 -19.85 22.45 -32.47
C VAL A 24 -18.92 23.08 -31.43
N ILE A 25 -18.79 24.41 -31.42
CA ILE A 25 -17.99 25.12 -30.40
C ILE A 25 -18.59 24.88 -29.01
N GLY A 26 -19.91 24.97 -28.85
CA GLY A 26 -20.60 24.70 -27.60
C GLY A 26 -20.33 23.29 -27.08
N LEU A 27 -20.45 22.27 -27.93
CA LEU A 27 -20.16 20.88 -27.59
C LEU A 27 -18.68 20.66 -27.23
N ALA A 28 -17.76 21.31 -27.95
CA ALA A 28 -16.34 21.26 -27.63
C ALA A 28 -16.06 21.87 -26.24
N LEU A 29 -16.67 23.02 -25.93
CA LEU A 29 -16.54 23.67 -24.62
C LEU A 29 -17.15 22.81 -23.49
N VAL A 30 -18.30 22.18 -23.72
CA VAL A 30 -18.91 21.25 -22.75
C VAL A 30 -18.01 20.04 -22.50
N THR A 31 -17.43 19.47 -23.55
CA THR A 31 -16.47 18.35 -23.43
C THR A 31 -15.26 18.74 -22.58
N VAL A 32 -14.68 19.91 -22.84
CA VAL A 32 -13.55 20.43 -22.06
C VAL A 32 -13.96 20.69 -20.61
N ALA A 33 -15.15 21.26 -20.37
CA ALA A 33 -15.66 21.49 -19.02
C ALA A 33 -15.83 20.18 -18.25
N ILE A 34 -16.41 19.15 -18.87
CA ILE A 34 -16.54 17.81 -18.28
C ILE A 34 -15.16 17.22 -17.98
N ALA A 35 -14.21 17.31 -18.91
CA ALA A 35 -12.86 16.81 -18.69
C ALA A 35 -12.17 17.50 -17.51
N LEU A 36 -12.29 18.83 -17.39
CA LEU A 36 -11.74 19.59 -16.26
C LEU A 36 -12.42 19.24 -14.93
N LEU A 37 -13.73 19.01 -14.93
CA LEU A 37 -14.48 18.56 -13.76
C LEU A 37 -14.04 17.17 -13.32
N LEU A 38 -13.87 16.23 -14.25
CA LEU A 38 -13.36 14.89 -13.96
C LEU A 38 -11.93 14.94 -13.43
N LEU A 39 -11.06 15.74 -14.04
CA LEU A 39 -9.67 15.90 -13.59
C LEU A 39 -9.60 16.46 -12.18
N ARG A 40 -10.47 17.42 -11.82
CA ARG A 40 -10.55 17.94 -10.44
C ARG A 40 -11.24 16.98 -9.47
N GLY A 41 -12.13 16.13 -9.94
CA GLY A 41 -12.86 15.17 -9.11
C GLY A 41 -12.09 13.88 -8.82
N GLN A 42 -11.00 13.61 -9.52
CA GLN A 42 -10.13 12.46 -9.27
C GLN A 42 -9.21 12.73 -8.08
N ASN A 43 -9.15 11.80 -7.13
CA ASN A 43 -8.16 11.87 -6.06
C ASN A 43 -6.77 11.63 -6.64
N PRO A 44 -5.75 12.39 -6.21
CA PRO A 44 -4.38 12.08 -6.58
C PRO A 44 -3.99 10.70 -6.04
N PHE A 45 -3.15 9.99 -6.79
CA PHE A 45 -2.58 8.76 -6.30
C PHE A 45 -1.70 9.03 -5.06
N PRO A 46 -1.79 8.20 -4.01
CA PRO A 46 -0.86 8.24 -2.90
C PRO A 46 0.60 8.21 -3.38
N PRO A 47 1.51 8.94 -2.69
CA PRO A 47 2.94 8.88 -2.99
C PRO A 47 3.49 7.50 -2.56
N SER A 48 3.49 6.58 -3.51
CA SER A 48 4.04 5.23 -3.36
C SER A 48 4.84 4.87 -4.59
N ALA A 49 5.92 4.10 -4.45
CA ALA A 49 6.71 3.67 -5.59
C ALA A 49 7.21 2.23 -5.44
N PHE A 50 7.28 1.56 -6.59
CA PHE A 50 8.06 0.36 -6.78
C PHE A 50 9.16 0.65 -7.80
N GLU A 51 10.41 0.53 -7.40
CA GLU A 51 11.57 0.75 -8.26
C GLU A 51 11.83 -0.46 -9.18
N PHE A 52 10.82 -0.83 -9.97
CA PHE A 52 10.88 -2.00 -10.84
C PHE A 52 12.03 -1.89 -11.86
N GLY A 53 12.79 -2.97 -12.00
CA GLY A 53 13.99 -3.06 -12.83
C GLY A 53 15.23 -2.37 -12.26
N LYS A 54 15.15 -1.74 -11.08
CA LYS A 54 16.30 -1.07 -10.44
C LYS A 54 16.83 -1.90 -9.27
N ALA A 55 17.61 -2.93 -9.60
CA ALA A 55 18.28 -3.74 -8.60
C ALA A 55 19.30 -2.90 -7.81
N ARG A 56 19.28 -3.05 -6.49
CA ARG A 56 20.21 -2.44 -5.54
C ARG A 56 20.75 -3.51 -4.60
N SER A 57 21.89 -3.23 -3.97
CA SER A 57 22.45 -4.10 -2.94
C SER A 57 22.16 -3.51 -1.56
N PHE A 58 21.73 -4.37 -0.64
CA PHE A 58 21.42 -4.04 0.75
C PHE A 58 22.23 -4.93 1.68
N GLU A 59 22.55 -4.38 2.85
CA GLU A 59 23.28 -5.09 3.88
C GLU A 59 22.56 -4.92 5.21
N GLY A 60 22.53 -6.00 6.00
CA GLY A 60 21.84 -5.99 7.28
C GLY A 60 21.68 -7.38 7.87
N VAL A 61 20.97 -7.46 9.00
CA VAL A 61 20.69 -8.72 9.69
C VAL A 61 19.29 -9.18 9.34
N ILE A 62 19.14 -10.45 8.95
CA ILE A 62 17.82 -11.03 8.69
C ILE A 62 17.12 -11.37 10.00
N GLN A 63 15.88 -10.92 10.15
CA GLN A 63 14.94 -11.46 11.12
C GLN A 63 13.72 -12.02 10.39
N ALA A 64 13.09 -13.06 10.94
CA ALA A 64 11.95 -13.73 10.32
C ALA A 64 10.68 -13.74 11.17
N GLN A 65 10.67 -13.05 12.31
CA GLN A 65 9.51 -13.02 13.21
C GLN A 65 9.04 -11.58 13.49
N PRO A 66 7.73 -11.31 13.41
CA PRO A 66 6.67 -12.19 12.90
C PRO A 66 6.78 -12.37 11.39
N TYR A 67 7.37 -11.41 10.68
CA TYR A 67 7.58 -11.45 9.24
C TYR A 67 9.04 -11.20 8.90
N ALA A 68 9.44 -11.59 7.69
CA ALA A 68 10.80 -11.39 7.20
C ALA A 68 11.13 -9.90 7.07
N VAL A 69 12.20 -9.47 7.73
CA VAL A 69 12.75 -8.11 7.66
C VAL A 69 14.28 -8.15 7.53
N LEU A 70 14.84 -7.12 6.91
CA LEU A 70 16.26 -6.81 6.95
C LEU A 70 16.46 -5.62 7.91
N LEU A 71 17.25 -5.84 8.95
CA LEU A 71 17.68 -4.79 9.87
C LEU A 71 18.91 -4.09 9.28
N VAL A 72 18.72 -2.85 8.82
CA VAL A 72 19.77 -2.05 8.20
C VAL A 72 20.29 -1.04 9.22
N ALA A 73 21.59 -1.06 9.51
CA ALA A 73 22.18 -0.10 10.45
C ALA A 73 22.05 1.33 9.93
N ARG A 74 21.56 2.25 10.77
CA ARG A 74 21.50 3.67 10.44
C ARG A 74 22.87 4.32 10.62
N PRO A 75 23.32 5.16 9.67
CA PRO A 75 24.56 5.90 9.84
C PRO A 75 24.44 6.96 10.95
N GLY A 76 25.53 7.20 11.68
CA GLY A 76 25.61 8.24 12.72
C GLY A 76 25.52 7.71 14.15
N GLN A 77 25.65 8.62 15.13
CA GLN A 77 25.42 8.31 16.55
C GLN A 77 23.93 8.36 16.84
N THR A 78 23.23 7.26 16.57
CA THR A 78 21.84 7.05 16.96
C THR A 78 21.78 6.43 18.36
N ALA A 79 20.73 6.73 19.11
CA ALA A 79 20.43 6.01 20.35
C ALA A 79 20.32 4.50 20.04
N ALA A 80 20.69 3.64 20.99
CA ALA A 80 20.76 2.19 20.76
C ALA A 80 19.43 1.60 20.25
N GLU A 81 18.32 2.22 20.66
CA GLU A 81 16.94 1.90 20.30
C GLU A 81 16.53 2.28 18.87
N ASP A 82 17.19 3.25 18.25
CA ASP A 82 16.89 3.74 16.90
C ASP A 82 18.03 3.43 15.91
N ARG A 83 18.87 2.45 16.27
CA ARG A 83 20.12 2.13 15.55
C ARG A 83 19.89 1.43 14.22
N TYR A 84 18.72 0.84 14.00
CA TYR A 84 18.39 0.06 12.82
C TYR A 84 17.11 0.56 12.16
N SER A 85 17.08 0.53 10.84
CA SER A 85 15.86 0.61 10.04
C SER A 85 15.36 -0.79 9.71
N GLU A 86 14.04 -0.99 9.77
CA GLU A 86 13.40 -2.26 9.43
C GLU A 86 12.81 -2.23 8.02
N TYR A 87 13.40 -3.00 7.11
CA TYR A 87 12.86 -3.16 5.76
C TYR A 87 12.14 -4.50 5.63
N LEU A 88 10.83 -4.49 5.35
CA LEU A 88 10.07 -5.71 5.09
C LEU A 88 10.65 -6.45 3.88
N LEU A 89 10.65 -7.77 3.92
CA LEU A 89 11.16 -8.61 2.84
C LEU A 89 10.04 -9.41 2.19
N VAL A 90 10.00 -9.37 0.86
CA VAL A 90 9.10 -10.20 0.04
C VAL A 90 9.88 -10.87 -1.08
N ALA A 91 9.34 -11.96 -1.60
CA ALA A 91 9.87 -12.63 -2.78
C ALA A 91 9.14 -12.12 -4.04
N PRO A 92 9.68 -12.41 -5.25
CA PRO A 92 9.01 -12.09 -6.50
C PRO A 92 7.60 -12.72 -6.60
N GLY A 93 6.71 -12.01 -7.31
CA GLY A 93 5.33 -12.43 -7.46
C GLY A 93 4.50 -12.24 -6.20
N LYS A 94 3.65 -13.22 -5.85
CA LYS A 94 2.68 -13.14 -4.75
C LYS A 94 3.16 -13.85 -3.48
N HIS A 95 4.47 -13.85 -3.22
CA HIS A 95 5.07 -14.65 -2.15
C HIS A 95 5.75 -13.77 -1.10
N GLY A 96 5.60 -14.14 0.18
CA GLY A 96 6.44 -13.62 1.25
C GLY A 96 7.89 -14.13 1.13
N ALA A 97 8.82 -13.55 1.88
CA ALA A 97 10.23 -13.94 1.84
C ALA A 97 10.62 -15.03 2.84
N GLY A 98 9.70 -15.53 3.68
CA GLY A 98 10.01 -16.43 4.80
C GLY A 98 10.87 -17.64 4.40
N ASP A 99 10.46 -18.38 3.37
CA ASP A 99 11.20 -19.56 2.90
C ASP A 99 12.57 -19.18 2.33
N LEU A 100 12.61 -18.09 1.56
CA LEU A 100 13.82 -17.57 0.91
C LEU A 100 14.90 -17.15 1.93
N VAL A 101 14.49 -16.64 3.09
CA VAL A 101 15.41 -16.13 4.13
C VAL A 101 15.62 -17.09 5.30
N SER A 102 14.91 -18.22 5.35
CA SER A 102 14.93 -19.17 6.47
C SER A 102 16.33 -19.62 6.89
N GLY A 103 17.21 -19.94 5.94
CA GLY A 103 18.61 -20.31 6.20
C GLY A 103 19.55 -19.15 6.60
N TRP A 104 19.03 -17.93 6.61
CA TRP A 104 19.78 -16.68 6.82
C TRP A 104 19.38 -15.94 8.10
N VAL A 105 18.36 -16.42 8.82
CA VAL A 105 17.87 -15.79 10.05
C VAL A 105 19.00 -15.63 11.07
N GLY A 106 19.11 -14.41 11.62
CA GLY A 106 20.14 -14.02 12.57
C GLY A 106 21.54 -13.82 11.97
N LYS A 107 21.70 -13.96 10.65
CA LYS A 107 22.98 -13.72 9.98
C LYS A 107 23.01 -12.30 9.41
N SER A 108 24.20 -11.69 9.48
CA SER A 108 24.52 -10.51 8.70
C SER A 108 24.70 -10.95 7.24
N VAL A 109 24.00 -10.32 6.31
CA VAL A 109 24.01 -10.67 4.90
C VAL A 109 24.14 -9.44 4.03
N ARG A 110 24.58 -9.68 2.80
CA ARG A 110 24.32 -8.79 1.66
C ARG A 110 23.29 -9.47 0.76
N LEU A 111 22.28 -8.74 0.31
CA LEU A 111 21.27 -9.21 -0.64
C LEU A 111 21.04 -8.20 -1.76
N GLY A 112 20.65 -8.68 -2.93
CA GLY A 112 20.14 -7.89 -4.04
C GLY A 112 18.61 -7.77 -3.95
N GLY A 113 18.06 -6.66 -4.41
CA GLY A 113 16.61 -6.49 -4.48
C GLY A 113 16.17 -5.13 -5.00
N GLN A 114 14.86 -4.93 -5.06
CA GLN A 114 14.20 -3.73 -5.56
C GLN A 114 13.36 -3.08 -4.45
N LEU A 115 13.39 -1.75 -4.35
CA LEU A 115 12.66 -1.03 -3.30
C LEU A 115 11.19 -0.83 -3.64
N ILE A 116 10.35 -1.04 -2.63
CA ILE A 116 8.94 -0.68 -2.59
C ILE A 116 8.75 0.20 -1.36
N TYR A 117 8.14 1.38 -1.49
CA TYR A 117 7.99 2.28 -0.36
C TYR A 117 6.77 3.18 -0.45
N ARG A 118 6.18 3.45 0.72
CA ARG A 118 5.06 4.36 0.92
C ARG A 118 5.00 4.83 2.37
N ASP A 119 4.79 6.13 2.56
CA ASP A 119 4.55 6.77 3.87
C ASP A 119 5.53 6.33 4.97
N GLY A 120 6.83 6.29 4.65
CA GLY A 120 7.90 5.92 5.60
C GLY A 120 8.14 4.42 5.77
N VAL A 121 7.26 3.55 5.25
CA VAL A 121 7.46 2.10 5.27
C VAL A 121 8.24 1.68 4.02
N THR A 122 9.32 0.92 4.22
CA THR A 122 10.18 0.42 3.15
C THR A 122 10.13 -1.11 3.11
N MET A 123 10.09 -1.65 1.90
CA MET A 123 10.10 -3.06 1.60
C MET A 123 11.09 -3.36 0.47
N ILE A 124 11.70 -4.53 0.51
CA ILE A 124 12.57 -5.03 -0.55
C ILE A 124 11.93 -6.29 -1.15
N GLU A 125 11.72 -6.28 -2.47
CA GLU A 125 11.55 -7.50 -3.24
C GLU A 125 12.94 -8.10 -3.50
N ILE A 126 13.24 -9.22 -2.84
CA ILE A 126 14.55 -9.86 -2.91
C ILE A 126 14.77 -10.45 -4.31
N GLU A 127 15.95 -10.25 -4.86
CA GLU A 127 16.43 -11.00 -6.03
C GLU A 127 16.85 -12.42 -5.59
N PRO A 128 16.15 -13.48 -6.01
CA PRO A 128 16.44 -14.84 -5.54
C PRO A 128 17.87 -15.26 -5.87
N GLY A 129 18.54 -15.90 -4.92
CA GLY A 129 19.94 -16.37 -5.08
C GLY A 129 21.01 -15.29 -4.85
N SER A 130 20.62 -14.03 -4.60
CA SER A 130 21.57 -12.93 -4.35
C SER A 130 22.12 -12.85 -2.92
N ILE A 131 21.54 -13.62 -1.98
CA ILE A 131 21.89 -13.53 -0.55
C ILE A 131 23.27 -14.16 -0.33
N THR A 132 24.17 -13.38 0.26
CA THR A 132 25.54 -13.79 0.59
C THR A 132 25.85 -13.45 2.05
N LEU A 133 26.65 -14.29 2.70
CA LEU A 133 27.04 -14.09 4.09
C LEU A 133 27.99 -12.89 4.22
N ARG A 134 27.80 -12.10 5.27
CA ARG A 134 28.75 -11.10 5.77
C ARG A 134 29.24 -11.54 7.14
N GLU A 135 30.44 -11.11 7.52
CA GLU A 135 30.99 -11.42 8.86
C GLU A 135 30.00 -11.03 9.96
N SER A 136 29.92 -11.90 10.96
CA SER A 136 28.84 -11.93 11.93
C SER A 136 28.81 -10.70 12.82
N GLU A 137 27.71 -9.96 12.74
CA GLU A 137 27.29 -9.03 13.78
C GLU A 137 26.15 -9.70 14.56
N THR A 138 26.16 -9.59 15.89
CA THR A 138 25.10 -10.16 16.72
C THR A 138 23.77 -9.47 16.40
N PRO A 139 22.68 -10.22 16.15
CA PRO A 139 21.38 -9.63 15.88
C PRO A 139 20.96 -8.72 17.04
N PRO A 140 20.59 -7.47 16.78
CA PRO A 140 20.05 -6.60 17.81
C PRO A 140 18.66 -7.09 18.22
N ALA A 141 18.37 -7.03 19.51
CA ALA A 141 17.01 -7.10 19.99
C ALA A 141 16.36 -5.72 19.77
N LEU A 142 15.22 -5.70 19.08
CA LEU A 142 14.46 -4.47 18.91
C LEU A 142 13.67 -4.18 20.18
N PRO A 143 13.71 -2.93 20.69
CA PRO A 143 12.89 -2.55 21.83
C PRO A 143 11.42 -2.60 21.43
N THR A 144 10.58 -3.13 22.32
CA THR A 144 9.12 -3.05 22.20
C THR A 144 8.62 -1.92 23.09
N ARG A 145 7.83 -1.00 22.52
CA ARG A 145 7.26 0.15 23.24
C ARG A 145 5.72 0.10 23.23
N SER A 146 5.17 0.75 24.27
CA SER A 146 3.77 0.97 24.64
C SER A 146 2.72 0.08 23.98
N VAL A 147 1.97 -0.61 24.83
CA VAL A 147 0.79 -1.39 24.45
C VAL A 147 -0.45 -0.54 24.73
N ASP A 148 -1.14 -0.09 23.68
CA ASP A 148 -2.45 0.55 23.80
C ASP A 148 -3.52 -0.36 23.20
N VAL A 149 -4.60 -0.63 23.95
CA VAL A 149 -5.77 -1.32 23.38
C VAL A 149 -6.61 -0.29 22.63
N VAL A 150 -6.80 -0.52 21.34
CA VAL A 150 -7.55 0.38 20.46
C VAL A 150 -8.67 -0.36 19.75
N THR A 151 -9.68 0.38 19.33
CA THR A 151 -10.70 -0.08 18.38
C THR A 151 -10.72 0.89 17.21
N MET A 152 -10.52 0.39 16.00
CA MET A 152 -10.37 1.20 14.79
C MET A 152 -11.21 0.64 13.65
N THR A 153 -11.70 1.54 12.81
CA THR A 153 -12.32 1.20 11.53
C THR A 153 -11.27 1.35 10.42
N GLY A 154 -11.19 0.36 9.53
CA GLY A 154 -10.18 0.34 8.48
C GLY A 154 -10.39 -0.76 7.47
N GLU A 155 -9.29 -1.09 6.79
CA GLU A 155 -9.24 -2.10 5.74
C GLU A 155 -7.97 -2.95 5.92
N ILE A 156 -8.09 -4.26 5.71
CA ILE A 156 -6.94 -5.18 5.63
C ILE A 156 -6.47 -5.26 4.17
N VAL A 157 -5.18 -5.03 3.93
CA VAL A 157 -4.56 -5.15 2.61
C VAL A 157 -3.26 -5.96 2.70
N ASP A 158 -2.75 -6.46 1.57
CA ASP A 158 -1.38 -6.96 1.53
C ASP A 158 -0.38 -5.81 1.44
N SER A 159 0.71 -5.92 2.19
CA SER A 159 1.71 -4.85 2.27
C SER A 159 2.39 -4.57 0.93
N LYS A 160 2.63 -5.58 0.10
CA LYS A 160 3.43 -5.42 -1.13
C LYS A 160 2.72 -4.55 -2.17
N CYS A 161 1.47 -4.88 -2.47
CA CYS A 161 0.66 -4.09 -3.37
C CYS A 161 0.41 -2.69 -2.80
N TYR A 162 -0.04 -2.59 -1.55
CA TYR A 162 -0.34 -1.30 -0.93
C TYR A 162 0.85 -0.33 -0.87
N LEU A 163 2.07 -0.84 -0.61
CA LEU A 163 3.27 -0.01 -0.51
C LEU A 163 3.79 0.49 -1.87
N GLY A 164 3.33 -0.03 -3.01
CA GLY A 164 3.69 0.56 -4.29
C GLY A 164 3.65 -0.34 -5.51
N VAL A 165 3.51 -1.66 -5.37
CA VAL A 165 3.35 -2.56 -6.54
C VAL A 165 1.99 -2.33 -7.22
N MET A 166 0.99 -1.87 -6.47
CA MET A 166 -0.28 -1.38 -7.01
C MET A 166 -0.64 -0.06 -6.31
N ASN A 167 -0.98 0.97 -7.08
CA ASN A 167 -1.40 2.26 -6.53
C ASN A 167 -2.88 2.49 -6.85
N PRO A 168 -3.81 2.45 -5.86
CA PRO A 168 -3.59 2.61 -4.42
C PRO A 168 -3.44 1.31 -3.60
N GLY A 169 -3.53 0.13 -4.23
CA GLY A 169 -3.35 -1.17 -3.56
C GLY A 169 -4.32 -1.42 -2.42
N SER A 170 -5.55 -0.93 -2.56
CA SER A 170 -6.63 -0.93 -1.57
C SER A 170 -7.99 -0.93 -2.27
N GLY A 171 -9.05 -1.17 -1.51
CA GLY A 171 -10.44 -1.24 -1.97
C GLY A 171 -10.80 -2.53 -2.69
N LYS A 172 -12.09 -2.68 -3.00
CA LYS A 172 -12.66 -3.90 -3.61
C LYS A 172 -11.95 -4.39 -4.87
N VAL A 173 -11.45 -3.49 -5.71
CA VAL A 173 -10.71 -3.84 -6.93
C VAL A 173 -9.39 -4.58 -6.64
N HIS A 174 -8.86 -4.41 -5.44
CA HIS A 174 -7.64 -5.06 -4.96
C HIS A 174 -7.89 -6.43 -4.32
N ARG A 175 -9.13 -6.75 -3.91
CA ARG A 175 -9.47 -7.90 -3.05
C ARG A 175 -8.89 -9.23 -3.51
N ASP A 176 -9.09 -9.58 -4.78
CA ASP A 176 -8.60 -10.86 -5.32
C ASP A 176 -7.08 -10.91 -5.42
N CYS A 177 -6.46 -9.77 -5.74
CA CYS A 177 -5.01 -9.65 -5.79
C CYS A 177 -4.42 -9.81 -4.39
N ALA A 178 -4.97 -9.10 -3.42
CA ALA A 178 -4.56 -9.08 -2.02
C ALA A 178 -4.73 -10.46 -1.38
N SER A 179 -5.87 -11.11 -1.57
CA SER A 179 -6.13 -12.45 -1.04
C SER A 179 -5.04 -13.44 -1.44
N ARG A 180 -4.64 -13.43 -2.72
CA ARG A 180 -3.56 -14.30 -3.21
C ARG A 180 -2.19 -13.92 -2.64
N CYS A 181 -1.92 -12.62 -2.47
CA CYS A 181 -0.66 -12.13 -1.86
C CYS A 181 -0.55 -12.59 -0.39
N LEU A 182 -1.62 -12.44 0.38
CA LEU A 182 -1.69 -12.87 1.78
C LEU A 182 -1.58 -14.39 1.91
N SER A 183 -2.29 -15.17 1.07
CA SER A 183 -2.15 -16.63 1.00
C SER A 183 -0.72 -17.07 0.66
N GLY A 184 0.00 -16.29 -0.16
CA GLY A 184 1.42 -16.53 -0.44
C GLY A 184 2.39 -16.05 0.64
N GLY A 185 1.89 -15.50 1.75
CA GLY A 185 2.68 -15.13 2.93
C GLY A 185 3.23 -13.71 2.90
N ILE A 186 2.72 -12.84 2.03
CA ILE A 186 3.00 -11.40 2.12
C ILE A 186 2.38 -10.86 3.42
N PRO A 187 3.09 -10.03 4.19
CA PRO A 187 2.57 -9.54 5.46
C PRO A 187 1.25 -8.76 5.31
N PRO A 188 0.22 -9.08 6.13
CA PRO A 188 -1.01 -8.30 6.19
C PRO A 188 -0.77 -6.99 6.94
N ILE A 189 -1.30 -5.91 6.39
CA ILE A 189 -1.36 -4.62 7.08
C ILE A 189 -2.80 -4.13 7.17
N PHE A 190 -3.11 -3.45 8.26
CA PHE A 190 -4.37 -2.74 8.46
C PHE A 190 -4.17 -1.24 8.25
N ILE A 191 -5.05 -0.64 7.47
CA ILE A 191 -5.06 0.81 7.19
C ILE A 191 -6.23 1.43 7.92
N ALA A 192 -5.95 2.23 8.95
CA ALA A 192 -6.98 2.94 9.68
C ALA A 192 -7.57 4.07 8.82
N ILE A 193 -8.88 4.10 8.61
CA ILE A 193 -9.53 5.08 7.72
C ILE A 193 -9.38 6.51 8.25
N ALA A 194 -9.55 6.70 9.56
CA ALA A 194 -9.58 8.05 10.14
C ALA A 194 -8.21 8.75 10.12
N THR A 195 -7.12 7.98 10.20
CA THR A 195 -5.76 8.52 10.36
C THR A 195 -4.83 8.17 9.22
N HIS A 196 -5.23 7.25 8.33
CA HIS A 196 -4.38 6.63 7.31
C HIS A 196 -3.11 5.95 7.84
N LYS A 197 -3.04 5.71 9.16
CA LYS A 197 -1.92 4.97 9.77
C LYS A 197 -1.98 3.49 9.36
N GLN A 198 -0.79 2.93 9.19
CA GLN A 198 -0.57 1.54 8.78
C GLN A 198 -0.14 0.73 10.00
N PHE A 199 -0.69 -0.48 10.15
CA PHE A 199 -0.33 -1.39 11.23
C PHE A 199 -0.04 -2.78 10.65
N LEU A 200 1.11 -3.35 10.99
CA LEU A 200 1.45 -4.73 10.66
C LEU A 200 0.63 -5.67 11.54
N LEU A 201 -0.19 -6.52 10.93
CA LEU A 201 -1.09 -7.38 11.69
C LEU A 201 -0.37 -8.64 12.17
N VAL A 202 -0.54 -8.96 13.45
CA VAL A 202 0.02 -10.15 14.09
C VAL A 202 -1.03 -10.87 14.92
N GLY A 203 -0.82 -12.16 15.19
CA GLY A 203 -1.65 -12.89 16.14
C GLY A 203 -1.54 -12.31 17.54
N THR A 204 -2.49 -12.66 18.40
CA THR A 204 -2.44 -12.34 19.84
C THR A 204 -1.23 -12.95 20.55
N ASP A 205 -0.58 -13.96 19.96
CA ASP A 205 0.70 -14.52 20.42
C ASP A 205 1.93 -13.80 19.85
N GLY A 206 1.74 -12.70 19.11
CA GLY A 206 2.79 -11.91 18.48
C GLY A 206 3.41 -12.55 17.23
N LYS A 207 2.91 -13.70 16.76
CA LYS A 207 3.42 -14.38 15.56
C LYS A 207 2.68 -13.94 14.30
N ALA A 208 3.19 -14.38 13.15
CA ALA A 208 2.49 -14.22 11.89
C ALA A 208 1.08 -14.86 11.95
N LEU A 209 0.10 -14.13 11.42
CA LEU A 209 -1.26 -14.64 11.29
C LEU A 209 -1.33 -15.82 10.33
N ASN A 210 -2.31 -16.70 10.57
CA ASN A 210 -2.70 -17.69 9.58
C ASN A 210 -3.24 -16.96 8.34
N ARG A 211 -2.65 -17.31 7.19
CA ARG A 211 -2.85 -16.64 5.90
C ARG A 211 -4.31 -16.66 5.43
N ASP A 212 -5.06 -17.70 5.78
CA ASP A 212 -6.45 -17.85 5.36
C ASP A 212 -7.45 -17.18 6.30
N ALA A 213 -7.04 -16.89 7.54
CA ALA A 213 -7.94 -16.38 8.58
C ALA A 213 -8.46 -14.96 8.29
N LEU A 214 -7.81 -14.21 7.40
CA LEU A 214 -8.21 -12.86 7.04
C LEU A 214 -9.02 -12.79 5.74
N ARG A 215 -9.10 -13.90 4.97
CA ARG A 215 -9.54 -13.91 3.57
C ARG A 215 -10.90 -13.25 3.34
N GLU A 216 -11.83 -13.42 4.25
CA GLU A 216 -13.18 -12.87 4.12
C GLU A 216 -13.21 -11.34 4.29
N PHE A 217 -12.29 -10.79 5.08
CA PHE A 217 -12.21 -9.37 5.46
C PHE A 217 -11.26 -8.54 4.58
N VAL A 218 -10.49 -9.18 3.70
CA VAL A 218 -9.50 -8.51 2.86
C VAL A 218 -10.17 -7.51 1.93
N ALA A 219 -9.57 -6.32 1.87
CA ALA A 219 -9.96 -5.20 1.04
C ALA A 219 -11.42 -4.76 1.22
N GLU A 220 -11.95 -4.97 2.43
CA GLU A 220 -13.28 -4.55 2.83
C GLU A 220 -13.24 -3.74 4.13
N PRO A 221 -14.25 -2.89 4.36
CA PRO A 221 -14.33 -2.09 5.57
C PRO A 221 -14.69 -2.98 6.77
N LEU A 222 -13.88 -2.90 7.82
CA LEU A 222 -14.07 -3.67 9.03
C LEU A 222 -13.71 -2.87 10.27
N ILE A 223 -14.14 -3.39 11.42
CA ILE A 223 -13.73 -2.90 12.74
C ILE A 223 -12.75 -3.92 13.32
N ILE A 224 -11.56 -3.45 13.72
CA ILE A 224 -10.55 -4.21 14.45
C ILE A 224 -10.45 -3.68 15.87
N GLN A 225 -10.40 -4.58 16.84
CA GLN A 225 -9.98 -4.32 18.20
C GLN A 225 -8.71 -5.13 18.49
N GLY A 226 -7.72 -4.48 19.11
CA GLY A 226 -6.45 -5.14 19.42
C GLY A 226 -5.48 -4.23 20.14
N GLU A 227 -4.34 -4.81 20.50
CA GLU A 227 -3.22 -4.11 21.13
C GLU A 227 -2.29 -3.57 20.05
N VAL A 228 -2.04 -2.26 20.08
CA VAL A 228 -1.00 -1.62 19.27
C VAL A 228 0.27 -1.58 20.08
N PHE A 229 1.38 -1.99 19.47
CA PHE A 229 2.70 -1.84 20.04
C PHE A 229 3.71 -1.49 18.96
N GLU A 230 4.78 -0.82 19.36
CA GLU A 230 5.89 -0.48 18.46
C GLU A 230 7.03 -1.46 18.68
N ARG A 231 7.65 -1.89 17.60
CA ARG A 231 8.88 -2.66 17.64
C ARG A 231 9.81 -2.10 16.58
N GLY A 232 10.91 -1.49 17.02
CA GLY A 232 11.77 -0.69 16.14
C GLY A 232 10.97 0.39 15.40
N ASP A 233 10.96 0.33 14.07
CA ASP A 233 10.22 1.27 13.19
C ASP A 233 8.80 0.80 12.86
N GLN A 234 8.41 -0.40 13.28
CA GLN A 234 7.13 -0.98 12.92
C GLN A 234 6.06 -0.69 13.98
N HIS A 235 4.89 -0.25 13.53
CA HIS A 235 3.66 -0.28 14.32
C HIS A 235 2.95 -1.61 14.08
N LEU A 236 2.80 -2.42 15.12
CA LEU A 236 2.12 -3.70 15.06
C LEU A 236 0.76 -3.60 15.74
N LEU A 237 -0.20 -4.38 15.27
CA LEU A 237 -1.53 -4.51 15.85
C LEU A 237 -1.85 -5.99 16.01
N THR A 238 -2.07 -6.42 17.25
CA THR A 238 -2.56 -7.77 17.51
C THR A 238 -3.99 -7.91 17.01
N VAL A 239 -4.31 -9.08 16.49
CA VAL A 239 -5.67 -9.39 16.04
C VAL A 239 -6.01 -10.82 16.37
N ASP A 240 -7.23 -11.01 16.88
CA ASP A 240 -7.90 -12.29 16.89
C ASP A 240 -8.84 -12.35 15.68
N PRO A 241 -8.55 -13.18 14.66
CA PRO A 241 -9.39 -13.30 13.47
C PRO A 241 -10.84 -13.68 13.77
N GLN A 242 -11.12 -14.34 14.90
CA GLN A 242 -12.49 -14.73 15.29
C GLN A 242 -13.33 -13.55 15.78
N LEU A 243 -12.69 -12.45 16.19
CA LEU A 243 -13.36 -11.24 16.66
C LEU A 243 -13.55 -10.18 15.58
N LEU A 244 -13.06 -10.44 14.36
CA LEU A 244 -13.20 -9.54 13.22
C LEU A 244 -14.67 -9.39 12.81
N LYS A 245 -15.07 -8.15 12.53
CA LYS A 245 -16.43 -7.82 12.11
C LYS A 245 -16.39 -6.87 10.92
N HIS A 246 -17.10 -7.24 9.86
CA HIS A 246 -17.38 -6.30 8.77
C HIS A 246 -18.11 -5.07 9.33
N GLN A 247 -17.82 -3.90 8.78
CA GLN A 247 -18.54 -2.70 9.12
C GLN A 247 -19.96 -2.77 8.50
N PRO A 248 -21.04 -2.69 9.29
CA PRO A 248 -22.42 -2.95 8.83
C PRO A 248 -22.88 -2.11 7.63
N ASP A 249 -22.40 -0.87 7.51
CA ASP A 249 -22.85 0.08 6.49
C ASP A 249 -21.87 0.26 5.31
N GLY A 250 -20.81 -0.56 5.25
CA GLY A 250 -19.67 -0.32 4.34
C GLY A 250 -19.00 1.04 4.63
N LEU A 251 -18.09 1.47 3.74
CA LEU A 251 -17.52 2.82 3.80
C LEU A 251 -18.61 3.84 3.44
N THR A 252 -19.51 4.18 4.36
CA THR A 252 -20.06 5.53 4.36
C THR A 252 -18.87 6.45 4.57
N ALA A 253 -18.34 6.97 3.47
CA ALA A 253 -17.41 8.09 3.49
C ALA A 253 -18.05 9.17 4.36
N SER A 254 -17.59 9.29 5.60
CA SER A 254 -17.88 10.46 6.41
C SER A 254 -17.29 11.61 5.61
N ARG A 255 -18.17 12.32 4.89
CA ARG A 255 -17.88 13.62 4.29
C ARG A 255 -17.65 14.59 5.44
N HIS A 256 -16.49 14.49 6.08
CA HIS A 256 -15.98 15.58 6.88
C HIS A 256 -15.17 16.46 5.93
N PRO A 257 -15.61 17.70 5.65
CA PRO A 257 -14.78 18.63 4.92
C PRO A 257 -13.50 18.84 5.73
N ILE A 258 -12.36 18.50 5.11
CA ILE A 258 -11.05 18.92 5.59
C ILE A 258 -11.11 20.45 5.63
N GLN A 259 -11.25 21.03 6.82
CA GLN A 259 -11.06 22.46 6.98
C GLN A 259 -9.61 22.77 6.60
N PRO A 260 -9.36 23.73 5.69
CA PRO A 260 -8.01 24.16 5.42
C PRO A 260 -7.43 24.74 6.71
N ARG A 261 -6.29 24.17 7.16
CA ARG A 261 -5.51 24.79 8.22
C ARG A 261 -5.12 26.20 7.77
N ARG A 262 -5.41 27.18 8.62
CA ARG A 262 -4.92 28.56 8.49
C ARG A 262 -3.41 28.62 8.67
#